data_AF-A0A935QAJ8-F1
#
_entry.id   AF-A0A935QAJ8-F1
#
_cell.length_a   1.000
_cell.length_b   1.000
_cell.length_c   1.000
_cell.angle_alpha   90.00
_cell.angle_beta   90.00
_cell.angle_gamma   90.00
#
_symmetry.space_group_name_H-M   'P 1'
#
loop_
_entity.id
_entity.type
_entity.pdbx_description
1 polymer ?
#
loop_
_entity_poly.entity_id
_entity_poly.type
_entity_poly.pdbx_seq_one_letter_code
_entity_poly.pdbx_strand_id
1 'polypeptide(L)'
;MKQRVPQIILTVVALLLIASAFVVRPEGGDAPFGQRLLAFADQEFATWFSILAVFAFLMGGLNLVATHVAKVRVRGPDRFYSLVTLVSFLVVLVIGTAKLGGPPGLQGDVTAPGSWLSAVFDAVLSPLHATLYSLLAFYIASASYRAFRARSLESSLLLGSALVVLLGRIPAGRHLTAWIPEPLAFLRVEELSLWILRVPNTAGQRALMIGIALGVIALAVRMIAGVEKDPRSGGDGS
;
A
#
# COMPACT_ATOMS: atom_id res chain seq x y z
N MET A 1 28.03 15.57 16.00
CA MET A 1 28.53 15.17 14.66
C MET A 1 28.35 13.68 14.35
N LYS A 2 28.46 12.76 15.32
CA LYS A 2 28.33 11.29 15.11
C LYS A 2 26.95 10.80 14.60
N GLN A 3 25.86 11.56 14.81
CA GLN A 3 24.51 11.21 14.33
C GLN A 3 24.15 11.75 12.93
N ARG A 4 24.91 12.72 12.40
CA ARG A 4 24.62 13.32 11.08
C ARG A 4 25.14 12.46 9.92
N VAL A 5 26.21 11.70 10.15
CA VAL A 5 26.82 10.83 9.12
C VAL A 5 25.83 9.73 8.66
N PRO A 6 25.16 8.98 9.55
CA PRO A 6 24.17 7.99 9.12
C PRO A 6 22.99 8.60 8.37
N GLN A 7 22.52 9.79 8.78
CA GLN A 7 21.41 10.48 8.14
C GLN A 7 21.75 10.95 6.72
N ILE A 8 22.97 11.46 6.53
CA ILE A 8 23.45 11.87 5.21
C ILE A 8 23.59 10.65 4.29
N ILE A 9 24.16 9.55 4.78
CA ILE A 9 24.27 8.30 4.03
C ILE A 9 22.88 7.80 3.62
N LEU A 10 21.93 7.75 4.55
CA LEU A 10 20.56 7.30 4.27
C LEU A 10 19.89 8.20 3.22
N THR A 11 20.06 9.52 3.33
CA THR A 11 19.47 10.47 2.38
C THR A 11 20.06 10.30 0.98
N VAL A 12 21.38 10.13 0.88
CA VAL A 12 22.06 9.89 -0.42
C VAL A 12 21.63 8.56 -1.01
N VAL A 13 21.56 7.49 -0.21
CA VAL A 13 21.10 6.17 -0.66
C VAL A 13 19.64 6.24 -1.13
N ALA A 14 18.75 6.89 -0.38
CA ALA A 14 17.35 7.05 -0.77
C ALA A 14 17.21 7.81 -2.09
N LEU A 15 17.98 8.89 -2.29
CA LEU A 15 17.98 9.63 -3.56
C LEU A 15 18.51 8.78 -4.72
N LEU A 16 19.55 7.96 -4.50
CA LEU A 16 20.08 7.03 -5.50
C LEU A 16 19.05 5.96 -5.89
N LEU A 17 18.29 5.42 -4.94
CA LEU A 17 17.22 4.45 -5.20
C LEU A 17 16.02 5.06 -5.92
N ILE A 18 15.66 6.30 -5.58
CA ILE A 18 14.62 7.01 -6.31
C ILE A 18 15.09 7.24 -7.76
N ALA A 19 16.35 7.62 -7.97
CA ALA A 19 16.91 7.80 -9.30
C ALA A 19 16.95 6.49 -10.11
N SER A 20 17.23 5.34 -9.48
CA SER A 20 17.28 4.06 -10.18
C SER A 20 15.92 3.64 -10.75
N ALA A 21 14.81 4.01 -10.09
CA ALA A 21 13.46 3.68 -10.55
C ALA A 21 13.07 4.33 -11.91
N PHE A 22 13.75 5.41 -12.31
CA PHE A 22 13.48 6.11 -13.58
C PHE A 22 14.41 5.70 -14.72
N VAL A 23 15.39 4.82 -14.47
CA VAL A 23 16.37 4.42 -15.48
C VAL A 23 15.96 3.12 -16.15
N VAL A 24 15.89 3.15 -17.49
CA VAL A 24 15.67 1.96 -18.31
C VAL A 24 16.88 1.04 -18.16
N ARG A 25 16.62 -0.24 -17.87
CA ARG A 25 17.69 -1.22 -17.71
C ARG A 25 18.48 -1.37 -19.01
N PRO A 26 19.81 -1.24 -18.97
CA PRO A 26 20.60 -1.45 -20.17
C PRO A 26 20.57 -2.93 -20.58
N GLU A 27 20.19 -3.20 -21.82
CA GLU A 27 20.14 -4.56 -22.39
C GLU A 27 21.51 -5.05 -22.90
N GLY A 28 22.61 -4.33 -22.62
CA GLY A 28 23.95 -4.67 -23.11
C GLY A 28 25.10 -4.06 -22.29
N GLY A 29 26.34 -4.48 -22.60
CA GLY A 29 27.57 -4.11 -21.87
C GLY A 29 28.06 -2.66 -22.10
N ASP A 30 27.54 -1.98 -23.12
CA ASP A 30 28.02 -0.66 -23.57
C ASP A 30 27.32 0.53 -22.87
N ALA A 31 26.56 0.26 -21.81
CA ALA A 31 25.83 1.28 -21.09
C ALA A 31 26.77 2.26 -20.35
N PRO A 32 26.46 3.57 -20.34
CA PRO A 32 27.20 4.57 -19.57
C PRO A 32 27.32 4.16 -18.10
N PHE A 33 28.46 4.48 -17.46
CA PHE A 33 28.74 4.15 -16.06
C PHE A 33 27.58 4.51 -15.11
N GLY A 34 26.96 5.69 -15.29
CA GLY A 34 25.83 6.12 -14.46
C GLY A 34 24.62 5.18 -14.53
N GLN A 35 24.27 4.68 -15.73
CA GLN A 35 23.17 3.71 -15.88
C GLN A 35 23.53 2.37 -15.26
N ARG A 36 24.79 1.94 -15.37
CA ARG A 36 25.28 0.70 -14.74
C ARG A 36 25.28 0.79 -13.22
N LEU A 37 25.70 1.92 -12.66
CA LEU A 37 25.68 2.18 -11.22
C LEU A 37 24.25 2.16 -10.66
N LEU A 38 23.30 2.79 -11.36
CA LEU A 38 21.90 2.82 -10.95
C LEU A 38 21.23 1.45 -11.09
N ALA A 39 21.53 0.69 -12.16
CA ALA A 39 21.05 -0.67 -12.32
C ALA A 39 21.61 -1.62 -11.25
N PHE A 40 22.89 -1.45 -10.89
CA PHE A 40 23.51 -2.18 -9.77
C PHE A 40 22.83 -1.84 -8.44
N ALA A 41 22.60 -0.54 -8.18
CA ALA A 41 21.91 -0.11 -6.96
C ALA A 41 20.49 -0.70 -6.84
N ASP A 42 19.73 -0.76 -7.94
CA ASP A 42 18.39 -1.38 -7.98
C ASP A 42 18.42 -2.87 -7.63
N GLN A 43 19.31 -3.64 -8.28
CA GLN A 43 19.43 -5.09 -8.08
C GLN A 43 19.95 -5.45 -6.68
N GLU A 44 21.00 -4.78 -6.22
CA GLU A 44 21.55 -4.99 -4.89
C GLU A 44 20.53 -4.60 -3.82
N PHE A 45 19.86 -3.45 -3.99
CA PHE A 45 18.83 -3.04 -3.05
C PHE A 45 17.68 -4.04 -2.97
N ALA A 46 17.19 -4.56 -4.10
CA ALA A 46 16.15 -5.58 -4.09
C ALA A 46 16.59 -6.85 -3.35
N THR A 47 17.86 -7.23 -3.50
CA THR A 47 18.45 -8.38 -2.80
C THR A 47 18.55 -8.12 -1.29
N TRP A 48 19.14 -7.00 -0.88
CA TRP A 48 19.24 -6.60 0.52
C TRP A 48 17.86 -6.43 1.16
N PHE A 49 16.92 -5.81 0.45
CA PHE A 49 15.53 -5.69 0.89
C PHE A 49 14.89 -7.05 1.10
N SER A 50 15.11 -8.01 0.19
CA SER A 50 14.58 -9.37 0.33
C SER A 50 15.16 -10.09 1.55
N ILE A 51 16.48 -9.95 1.79
CA ILE A 51 17.14 -10.49 2.99
C ILE A 51 16.52 -9.88 4.25
N LEU A 52 16.40 -8.55 4.31
CA LEU A 52 15.79 -7.84 5.43
C LEU A 52 14.32 -8.23 5.62
N ALA A 53 13.58 -8.41 4.53
CA ALA A 53 12.17 -8.82 4.57
C ALA A 53 12.00 -10.20 5.20
N VAL A 54 12.86 -11.17 4.88
CA VAL A 54 12.84 -12.50 5.51
C VAL A 54 13.03 -12.40 7.03
N PHE A 55 14.01 -11.61 7.48
CA PHE A 55 14.21 -11.38 8.92
C PHE A 55 13.04 -10.64 9.56
N ALA A 56 12.46 -9.66 8.87
CA ALA A 56 11.30 -8.90 9.33
C ALA A 56 10.05 -9.79 9.46
N PHE A 57 9.80 -10.68 8.50
CA PHE A 57 8.71 -11.65 8.58
C PHE A 57 8.92 -12.63 9.74
N LEU A 58 10.14 -13.10 9.96
CA LEU A 58 10.46 -13.98 11.07
C LEU A 58 10.26 -13.26 12.43
N MET A 59 10.81 -12.05 12.58
CA MET A 59 10.59 -11.19 13.75
C MET A 59 9.10 -10.91 13.99
N GLY A 60 8.35 -10.59 12.94
CA GLY A 60 6.92 -10.33 13.01
C GLY A 60 6.13 -11.54 13.50
N GLY A 61 6.42 -12.73 12.94
CA GLY A 61 5.81 -13.98 13.38
C GLY A 61 6.17 -14.35 14.81
N LEU A 62 7.46 -14.25 15.18
CA LEU A 62 7.93 -14.50 16.55
C LEU A 62 7.30 -13.53 17.55
N ASN A 63 7.19 -12.25 17.22
CA ASN A 63 6.57 -11.24 18.08
C ASN A 63 5.06 -11.50 18.27
N LEU A 64 4.36 -11.90 17.21
CA LEU A 64 2.96 -12.32 17.29
C LEU A 64 2.81 -13.49 18.26
N VAL A 65 3.58 -14.56 18.05
CA VAL A 65 3.55 -15.76 18.91
C VAL A 65 3.89 -15.39 20.36
N ALA A 66 4.98 -14.66 20.60
CA ALA A 66 5.41 -14.27 21.94
C ALA A 66 4.32 -13.45 22.67
N THR A 67 3.74 -12.46 21.99
CA THR A 67 2.70 -11.59 22.55
C THR A 67 1.43 -12.36 22.88
N HIS A 68 0.96 -13.22 21.98
CA HIS A 68 -0.26 -13.99 22.21
C HIS A 68 -0.07 -15.13 23.19
N VAL A 69 1.10 -15.79 23.22
CA VAL A 69 1.43 -16.80 24.24
C VAL A 69 1.47 -16.17 25.62
N ALA A 70 2.06 -14.98 25.77
CA ALA A 70 2.05 -14.24 27.04
C ALA A 70 0.61 -13.93 27.50
N LYS A 71 -0.25 -13.45 26.58
CA LYS A 71 -1.69 -13.21 26.86
C LYS A 71 -2.47 -14.48 27.19
N VAL A 72 -2.07 -15.64 26.68
CA VAL A 72 -2.74 -16.92 26.99
C VAL A 72 -2.29 -17.47 28.36
N ARG A 73 -1.04 -17.22 28.76
CA ARG A 73 -0.49 -17.59 30.06
C ARG A 73 -1.12 -16.78 31.20
N VAL A 74 -1.30 -15.48 30.98
CA VAL A 74 -2.04 -14.61 31.91
C VAL A 74 -3.54 -14.88 31.73
N ARG A 75 -4.27 -15.23 32.79
CA ARG A 75 -5.71 -15.53 32.72
C ARG A 75 -6.57 -14.27 32.61
N GLY A 76 -6.38 -13.51 31.52
CA GLY A 76 -7.16 -12.32 31.20
C GLY A 76 -8.38 -12.61 30.32
N PRO A 77 -9.28 -11.62 30.17
CA PRO A 77 -10.49 -11.73 29.33
C PRO A 77 -10.15 -12.03 27.85
N ASP A 78 -8.99 -11.61 27.37
CA ASP A 78 -8.57 -11.77 25.96
C ASP A 78 -7.91 -13.13 25.64
N ARG A 79 -7.89 -14.06 26.61
CA ARG A 79 -7.22 -15.36 26.45
C ARG A 79 -7.80 -16.19 25.31
N PHE A 80 -9.13 -16.21 25.18
CA PHE A 80 -9.80 -16.96 24.12
C PHE A 80 -9.42 -16.43 22.73
N TYR A 81 -9.53 -15.11 22.52
CA TYR A 81 -9.14 -14.49 21.26
C TYR A 81 -7.67 -14.72 20.93
N SER A 82 -6.78 -14.63 21.93
CA SER A 82 -5.35 -14.89 21.73
C SER A 82 -5.06 -16.34 21.35
N LEU A 83 -5.81 -17.30 21.90
CA LEU A 83 -5.72 -18.71 21.51
C LEU A 83 -6.19 -18.93 20.07
N VAL A 84 -7.32 -18.34 19.70
CA VAL A 84 -7.84 -18.41 18.32
C VAL A 84 -6.82 -17.83 17.34
N THR A 85 -6.21 -16.68 17.64
CA THR A 85 -5.16 -16.09 16.79
C THR A 85 -3.96 -17.03 16.63
N LEU A 86 -3.49 -17.65 17.72
CA LEU A 86 -2.34 -18.55 17.68
C LEU A 86 -2.62 -19.81 16.85
N VAL A 87 -3.80 -20.41 17.03
CA VAL A 87 -4.23 -21.59 16.26
C VAL A 87 -4.40 -21.22 14.79
N SER A 88 -5.09 -20.12 14.48
CA SER A 88 -5.26 -19.66 13.10
C SER A 88 -3.93 -19.35 12.42
N PHE A 89 -2.99 -18.71 13.12
CA PHE A 89 -1.64 -18.46 12.62
C PHE A 89 -0.93 -19.78 12.26
N LEU A 90 -0.96 -20.77 13.16
CA LEU A 90 -0.33 -22.07 12.92
C LEU A 90 -0.98 -22.81 11.75
N VAL A 91 -2.31 -22.82 11.68
CA VAL A 91 -3.06 -23.48 10.59
C VAL A 91 -2.70 -22.85 9.24
N VAL A 92 -2.74 -21.53 9.11
CA VAL A 92 -2.40 -20.84 7.86
C VAL A 92 -0.93 -21.02 7.50
N LEU A 93 -0.03 -20.98 8.49
CA LEU A 93 1.40 -21.22 8.28
C LEU A 93 1.64 -22.64 7.73
N VAL A 94 1.00 -23.65 8.30
CA VAL A 94 1.11 -25.05 7.84
C VAL A 94 0.52 -25.19 6.45
N ILE A 95 -0.68 -24.65 6.19
CA ILE A 95 -1.31 -24.67 4.87
C ILE A 95 -0.40 -24.04 3.80
N GLY A 96 0.17 -22.87 4.08
CA GLY A 96 1.04 -22.15 3.15
C GLY A 96 2.38 -22.84 2.90
N THR A 97 3.05 -23.30 3.97
CA THR A 97 4.38 -23.91 3.87
C THR A 97 4.34 -25.34 3.31
N ALA A 98 3.33 -26.13 3.67
CA ALA A 98 3.12 -27.47 3.14
C ALA A 98 2.36 -27.48 1.80
N LYS A 99 1.97 -26.29 1.29
CA LYS A 99 1.27 -26.11 0.00
C LYS A 99 0.03 -26.99 -0.14
N LEU A 100 -0.77 -27.10 0.93
CA LEU A 100 -1.90 -28.02 1.00
C LEU A 100 -3.03 -27.63 0.03
N GLY A 101 -3.66 -28.63 -0.59
CA GLY A 101 -4.77 -28.46 -1.53
C GLY A 101 -4.39 -28.01 -2.94
N GLY A 102 -3.11 -27.75 -3.22
CA GLY A 102 -2.62 -27.45 -4.57
C GLY A 102 -2.22 -28.71 -5.38
N PRO A 103 -1.75 -28.53 -6.62
CA PRO A 103 -1.19 -29.62 -7.42
C PRO A 103 -0.08 -30.37 -6.66
N PRO A 104 0.00 -31.70 -6.75
CA PRO A 104 0.96 -32.49 -5.96
C PRO A 104 2.40 -32.14 -6.29
N GLY A 105 3.20 -31.89 -5.25
CA GLY A 105 4.64 -31.62 -5.34
C GLY A 105 5.06 -30.28 -4.74
N LEU A 106 6.33 -30.18 -4.34
CA LEU A 106 6.91 -28.95 -3.75
C LEU A 106 7.02 -27.79 -4.76
N GLN A 107 6.80 -28.05 -6.05
CA GLN A 107 6.81 -27.06 -7.13
C GLN A 107 5.44 -26.40 -7.35
N GLY A 108 4.37 -26.88 -6.70
CA GLY A 108 3.04 -26.28 -6.84
C GLY A 108 3.01 -24.82 -6.39
N ASP A 109 2.20 -24.00 -7.08
CA ASP A 109 1.97 -22.62 -6.67
C ASP A 109 1.07 -22.60 -5.43
N VAL A 110 1.47 -21.84 -4.41
CA VAL A 110 0.69 -21.65 -3.18
C VAL A 110 -0.63 -20.94 -3.45
N THR A 111 -0.71 -20.19 -4.55
CA THR A 111 -1.90 -19.45 -5.01
C THR A 111 -2.66 -20.15 -6.13
N ALA A 112 -2.34 -21.41 -6.45
CA ALA A 112 -3.05 -22.17 -7.46
C ALA A 112 -4.57 -22.20 -7.18
N PRO A 113 -5.44 -22.06 -8.21
CA PRO A 113 -6.87 -22.20 -8.04
C PRO A 113 -7.22 -23.54 -7.36
N GLY A 114 -7.91 -23.47 -6.23
CA GLY A 114 -8.26 -24.65 -5.42
C GLY A 114 -7.29 -24.96 -4.27
N SER A 115 -6.16 -24.25 -4.15
CA SER A 115 -5.28 -24.40 -2.97
C SER A 115 -6.01 -23.99 -1.70
N TRP A 116 -5.69 -24.63 -0.58
CA TRP A 116 -6.33 -24.27 0.69
C TRP A 116 -5.95 -22.85 1.15
N LEU A 117 -4.79 -22.35 0.72
CA LEU A 117 -4.40 -20.95 0.96
C LEU A 117 -5.32 -19.98 0.20
N SER A 118 -5.67 -20.28 -1.06
CA SER A 118 -6.63 -19.49 -1.83
C SER A 118 -8.02 -19.51 -1.18
N ALA A 119 -8.46 -20.66 -0.67
CA ALA A 119 -9.73 -20.78 0.05
C ALA A 119 -9.75 -19.93 1.33
N VAL A 120 -8.67 -19.89 2.10
CA VAL A 120 -8.55 -19.00 3.26
C VAL A 120 -8.62 -17.53 2.84
N PHE A 121 -7.95 -17.16 1.75
CA PHE A 121 -7.97 -15.79 1.23
C PHE A 121 -9.40 -15.36 0.85
N ASP A 122 -10.11 -16.20 0.10
CA ASP A 122 -11.47 -15.92 -0.37
C ASP A 122 -12.50 -15.94 0.77
N ALA A 123 -12.34 -16.84 1.75
CA ALA A 123 -13.29 -16.98 2.85
C ALA A 123 -13.06 -15.97 3.99
N VAL A 124 -11.82 -15.50 4.19
CA VAL A 124 -11.46 -14.66 5.34
C VAL A 124 -11.00 -13.27 4.89
N LEU A 125 -9.99 -13.20 4.03
CA LEU A 125 -9.37 -11.91 3.71
C LEU A 125 -10.27 -11.06 2.79
N SER A 126 -10.93 -11.68 1.81
CA SER A 126 -11.83 -10.97 0.89
C SER A 126 -13.01 -10.30 1.62
N PRO A 127 -13.77 -10.99 2.52
CA PRO A 127 -14.79 -10.33 3.32
C PRO A 127 -14.26 -9.24 4.25
N LEU A 128 -13.09 -9.43 4.87
CA LEU A 128 -12.46 -8.41 5.71
C LEU A 128 -12.08 -7.15 4.90
N HIS A 129 -11.56 -7.32 3.70
CA HIS A 129 -11.31 -6.18 2.80
C HIS A 129 -12.63 -5.52 2.37
N ALA A 130 -13.67 -6.30 2.09
CA ALA A 130 -14.99 -5.76 1.75
C ALA A 130 -15.58 -4.92 2.90
N THR A 131 -15.46 -5.35 4.16
CA THR A 131 -15.93 -4.55 5.31
C THR A 131 -15.11 -3.28 5.48
N LEU A 132 -13.78 -3.36 5.32
CA LEU A 132 -12.90 -2.18 5.35
C LEU A 132 -13.25 -1.18 4.25
N TYR A 133 -13.43 -1.64 3.01
CA TYR A 133 -13.82 -0.77 1.90
C TYR A 133 -15.23 -0.24 2.03
N SER A 134 -16.17 -1.01 2.57
CA SER A 134 -17.53 -0.53 2.86
C SER A 134 -17.52 0.58 3.90
N LEU A 135 -16.77 0.40 4.99
CA LEU A 135 -16.60 1.43 6.02
C LEU A 135 -15.94 2.68 5.43
N LEU A 136 -14.86 2.51 4.66
CA LEU A 136 -14.16 3.60 3.99
C LEU A 136 -15.09 4.36 3.04
N ALA A 137 -15.87 3.65 2.23
CA ALA A 137 -16.84 4.26 1.32
C ALA A 137 -17.89 5.07 2.08
N PHE A 138 -18.41 4.55 3.18
CA PHE A 138 -19.36 5.27 4.03
C PHE A 138 -18.73 6.52 4.68
N TYR A 139 -17.49 6.41 5.18
CA TYR A 139 -16.76 7.54 5.73
C TYR A 139 -16.47 8.63 4.68
N ILE A 140 -16.02 8.26 3.49
CA ILE A 140 -15.80 9.18 2.38
C ILE A 140 -17.10 9.86 2.00
N ALA A 141 -18.19 9.11 1.80
CA ALA A 141 -19.50 9.67 1.47
C ALA A 141 -19.99 10.67 2.53
N SER A 142 -19.86 10.33 3.81
CA SER A 142 -20.24 11.20 4.93
C SER A 142 -19.39 12.47 4.99
N ALA A 143 -18.07 12.35 4.80
CA ALA A 143 -17.17 13.49 4.77
C ALA A 143 -17.42 14.39 3.55
N SER A 144 -17.59 13.80 2.36
CA SER A 144 -17.91 14.51 1.13
C SER A 144 -19.26 15.21 1.20
N TYR A 145 -20.30 14.60 1.78
CA TYR A 145 -21.58 15.28 1.99
C TYR A 145 -21.43 16.52 2.86
N ARG A 146 -20.69 16.42 3.98
CA ARG A 146 -20.42 17.59 4.83
C ARG A 146 -19.62 18.66 4.10
N ALA A 147 -18.62 18.26 3.31
CA ALA A 147 -17.79 19.17 2.52
C ALA A 147 -18.60 19.88 1.43
N PHE A 148 -19.44 19.15 0.67
CA PHE A 148 -20.27 19.72 -0.39
C PHE A 148 -21.45 20.55 0.12
N ARG A 149 -21.88 20.35 1.37
CA ARG A 149 -22.87 21.21 2.03
C ARG A 149 -22.30 22.59 2.36
N ALA A 150 -20.99 22.77 2.42
CA ALA A 150 -20.42 24.11 2.50
C ALA A 150 -20.78 24.86 1.21
N ARG A 151 -21.51 25.98 1.32
CA ARG A 151 -21.94 26.81 0.17
C ARG A 151 -20.75 27.60 -0.39
N SER A 152 -19.73 26.90 -0.87
CA SER A 152 -18.52 27.48 -1.44
C SER A 152 -18.44 27.21 -2.94
N LEU A 153 -17.73 28.08 -3.65
CA LEU A 153 -17.49 27.91 -5.08
C LEU A 153 -16.67 26.65 -5.35
N GLU A 154 -15.71 26.32 -4.48
CA GLU A 154 -14.89 25.12 -4.62
C GLU A 154 -15.73 23.84 -4.52
N SER A 155 -16.66 23.80 -3.56
CA SER A 155 -17.55 22.64 -3.35
C SER A 155 -18.47 22.39 -4.54
N SER A 156 -18.97 23.46 -5.16
CA SER A 156 -19.81 23.40 -6.35
C SER A 156 -19.02 22.93 -7.58
N LEU A 157 -17.78 23.41 -7.75
CA LEU A 157 -16.89 22.97 -8.83
C LEU A 157 -16.51 21.49 -8.70
N LEU A 158 -16.23 21.02 -7.47
CA LEU A 158 -15.94 19.62 -7.21
C LEU A 158 -17.15 18.73 -7.47
N LEU A 159 -18.35 19.15 -7.05
CA LEU A 159 -19.58 18.41 -7.32
C LEU A 159 -19.87 18.34 -8.83
N GLY A 160 -19.71 19.44 -9.56
CA GLY A 160 -19.85 19.48 -11.01
C GLY A 160 -18.86 18.56 -11.71
N SER A 161 -17.59 18.59 -11.28
CA SER A 161 -16.53 17.72 -11.81
C SER A 161 -16.82 16.24 -11.54
N ALA A 162 -17.32 15.90 -10.35
CA ALA A 162 -17.70 14.54 -9.99
C ALA A 162 -18.88 14.03 -10.84
N LEU A 163 -19.87 14.88 -11.11
CA LEU A 163 -20.99 14.54 -11.98
C LEU A 163 -20.55 14.28 -13.42
N VAL A 164 -19.68 15.14 -13.98
CA VAL A 164 -19.09 14.94 -15.32
C VAL A 164 -18.33 13.62 -15.38
N VAL A 165 -17.51 13.33 -14.36
CA VAL A 165 -16.74 12.07 -14.33
C VAL A 165 -17.67 10.85 -14.26
N LEU A 166 -18.70 10.89 -13.42
CA LEU A 166 -19.67 9.80 -13.28
C LEU A 166 -20.44 9.54 -14.57
N LEU A 167 -20.93 10.60 -15.22
CA LEU A 167 -21.64 10.50 -16.50
C LEU A 167 -20.72 9.98 -17.62
N GLY A 168 -19.47 10.42 -17.67
CA GLY A 168 -18.51 9.98 -18.70
C GLY A 168 -18.06 8.52 -18.55
N ARG A 169 -18.32 7.89 -17.39
CA ARG A 169 -17.95 6.50 -17.10
C ARG A 169 -19.07 5.49 -17.32
N ILE A 170 -20.31 5.94 -17.51
CA ILE A 170 -21.44 5.09 -17.85
C ILE A 170 -21.70 5.10 -19.36
N PRO A 171 -22.15 3.98 -19.97
CA PRO A 171 -22.48 3.93 -21.39
C PRO A 171 -23.49 5.00 -21.84
N ALA A 172 -24.42 5.38 -20.96
CA ALA A 172 -25.43 6.41 -21.22
C ALA A 172 -24.83 7.80 -21.49
N GLY A 173 -23.69 8.16 -20.88
CA GLY A 173 -23.05 9.47 -21.11
C GLY A 173 -22.66 9.68 -22.58
N ARG A 174 -22.16 8.61 -23.21
CA ARG A 174 -21.76 8.62 -24.62
C ARG A 174 -22.90 8.88 -25.57
N HIS A 175 -24.08 8.32 -25.28
CA HIS A 175 -25.27 8.54 -26.09
C HIS A 175 -25.81 9.96 -25.93
N LEU A 176 -25.70 10.55 -24.73
CA LEU A 176 -26.17 11.91 -24.44
C LEU A 176 -25.38 13.00 -25.13
N THR A 177 -24.13 12.76 -25.54
CA THR A 177 -23.27 13.75 -26.22
C THR A 177 -22.84 13.35 -27.63
N ALA A 178 -23.40 12.26 -28.15
CA ALA A 178 -23.10 11.77 -29.51
C ALA A 178 -23.47 12.75 -30.63
N TRP A 179 -24.38 13.70 -30.36
CA TRP A 179 -24.82 14.72 -31.30
C TRP A 179 -23.85 15.91 -31.42
N ILE A 180 -22.80 15.96 -30.59
CA ILE A 180 -21.79 17.03 -30.64
C ILE A 180 -20.84 16.79 -31.84
N PRO A 181 -20.66 17.78 -32.73
CA PRO A 181 -19.76 17.67 -33.88
C PRO A 181 -18.30 17.43 -33.49
N GLU A 182 -17.55 16.71 -34.33
CA GLU A 182 -16.09 16.43 -34.20
C GLU A 182 -15.24 17.64 -33.74
N PRO A 183 -15.40 18.86 -34.30
CA PRO A 183 -14.63 20.03 -33.86
C PRO A 183 -14.83 20.43 -32.39
N LEU A 184 -15.98 20.06 -31.80
CA LEU A 184 -16.33 20.31 -30.41
C LEU A 184 -16.30 19.03 -29.56
N ALA A 185 -15.68 17.96 -30.06
CA ALA A 185 -15.61 16.68 -29.37
C ALA A 185 -14.96 16.76 -27.98
N PHE A 186 -14.12 17.76 -27.74
CA PHE A 186 -13.52 18.03 -26.42
C PHE A 186 -14.56 18.40 -25.34
N LEU A 187 -15.76 18.85 -25.72
CA LEU A 187 -16.88 19.12 -24.81
C LEU A 187 -17.73 17.88 -24.51
N ARG A 188 -17.47 16.75 -25.18
CA ARG A 188 -18.16 15.49 -24.87
C ARG A 188 -17.84 15.06 -23.45
N VAL A 189 -18.85 14.55 -22.76
CA VAL A 189 -18.74 14.22 -21.34
C VAL A 189 -17.70 13.12 -21.12
N GLU A 190 -17.53 12.20 -22.08
CA GLU A 190 -16.47 11.19 -22.08
C GLU A 190 -15.06 11.81 -22.10
N GLU A 191 -14.82 12.76 -23.01
CA GLU A 191 -13.50 13.41 -23.18
C GLU A 191 -13.18 14.32 -22.00
N LEU A 192 -14.17 15.05 -21.47
CA LEU A 192 -14.01 15.84 -20.25
C LEU A 192 -13.70 14.95 -19.03
N SER A 193 -14.40 13.83 -18.88
CA SER A 193 -14.10 12.85 -17.82
C SER A 193 -12.67 12.30 -17.94
N LEU A 194 -12.23 11.97 -19.16
CA LEU A 194 -10.87 11.52 -19.42
C LEU A 194 -9.83 12.60 -19.11
N TRP A 195 -10.09 13.86 -19.48
CA TRP A 195 -9.21 14.98 -19.17
C TRP A 195 -9.08 15.19 -17.65
N ILE A 196 -10.20 15.22 -16.91
CA ILE A 196 -10.20 15.31 -15.44
C ILE A 196 -9.39 14.17 -14.83
N LEU A 197 -9.55 12.95 -15.35
CA LEU A 197 -8.87 11.78 -14.80
C LEU A 197 -7.38 11.71 -15.16
N ARG A 198 -6.99 12.25 -16.32
CA ARG A 198 -5.60 12.24 -16.80
C ARG A 198 -4.76 13.39 -16.27
N VAL A 199 -5.35 14.56 -16.02
CA VAL A 199 -4.61 15.76 -15.63
C VAL A 199 -4.72 16.02 -14.11
N PRO A 200 -5.83 16.56 -13.57
CA PRO A 200 -5.90 16.89 -12.15
C PRO A 200 -5.90 15.65 -11.24
N ASN A 201 -6.58 14.55 -11.62
CA ASN A 201 -6.58 13.34 -10.78
C ASN A 201 -5.20 12.67 -10.71
N THR A 202 -4.48 12.55 -11.83
CA THR A 202 -3.11 11.97 -11.78
C THR A 202 -2.16 12.88 -11.00
N ALA A 203 -2.28 14.21 -11.14
CA ALA A 203 -1.50 15.16 -10.36
C ALA A 203 -1.79 14.99 -8.85
N GLY A 204 -3.06 14.88 -8.46
CA GLY A 204 -3.47 14.63 -7.08
C GLY A 204 -2.96 13.30 -6.52
N GLN A 205 -3.08 12.22 -7.28
CA GLN A 205 -2.55 10.90 -6.89
C GLN A 205 -1.02 10.93 -6.72
N ARG A 206 -0.30 11.62 -7.60
CA ARG A 206 1.16 11.81 -7.48
C ARG A 206 1.52 12.60 -6.23
N ALA A 207 0.82 13.71 -5.96
CA ALA A 207 1.03 14.50 -4.76
C ALA A 207 0.77 13.69 -3.47
N LEU A 208 -0.30 12.89 -3.46
CA LEU A 208 -0.60 11.97 -2.35
C LEU A 208 0.51 10.95 -2.14
N MET A 209 0.97 10.28 -3.20
CA MET A 209 2.06 9.31 -3.12
C MET A 209 3.35 9.92 -2.59
N ILE A 210 3.71 11.12 -3.05
CA ILE A 210 4.88 11.86 -2.55
C ILE A 210 4.69 12.19 -1.07
N GLY A 211 3.51 12.67 -0.66
CA GLY A 211 3.20 12.98 0.74
C GLY A 211 3.32 11.76 1.66
N ILE A 212 2.81 10.60 1.22
CA ILE A 212 2.92 9.33 1.96
C ILE A 212 4.40 8.92 2.06
N ALA A 213 5.15 8.97 0.96
CA ALA A 213 6.56 8.60 0.96
C ALA A 213 7.39 9.47 1.92
N LEU A 214 7.18 10.79 1.88
CA LEU A 214 7.83 11.72 2.80
C LEU A 214 7.44 11.47 4.26
N GLY A 215 6.16 11.17 4.52
CA GLY A 215 5.68 10.81 5.86
C GLY A 215 6.35 9.56 6.42
N VAL A 216 6.50 8.51 5.60
CA VAL A 216 7.19 7.27 5.97
C VAL A 216 8.68 7.52 6.24
N ILE A 217 9.37 8.30 5.39
CA ILE A 217 10.78 8.65 5.58
C ILE A 217 10.96 9.43 6.89
N ALA A 218 10.10 10.43 7.15
CA ALA A 218 10.16 11.22 8.37
C ALA A 218 9.97 10.35 9.63
N LEU A 219 9.03 9.40 9.59
CA LEU A 219 8.82 8.44 10.67
C LEU A 219 10.06 7.54 10.90
N ALA A 220 10.65 7.01 9.83
CA ALA A 220 11.85 6.18 9.91
C ALA A 220 13.05 6.95 10.50
N VAL A 221 13.26 8.20 10.09
CA VAL A 221 14.31 9.06 10.64
C VAL A 221 14.09 9.34 12.13
N ARG A 222 12.84 9.60 12.54
CA ARG A 222 12.50 9.81 13.97
C ARG A 222 12.79 8.57 14.82
N MET A 223 12.47 7.38 14.30
CA MET A 223 12.78 6.11 14.94
C MET A 223 14.31 5.91 15.08
N ILE A 224 15.07 6.10 14.00
CA ILE A 224 16.54 5.91 14.01
C ILE A 224 17.24 6.95 14.91
N ALA A 225 16.75 8.19 14.93
CA ALA A 225 17.29 9.24 15.76
C ALA A 225 16.95 9.08 17.26
N GLY A 226 16.13 8.09 17.63
CA GLY A 226 15.71 7.86 19.01
C GLY A 226 14.84 8.98 19.60
N VAL A 227 14.22 9.80 18.74
CA VAL A 227 13.32 10.88 19.16
C VAL A 227 11.96 10.29 19.55
N GLU A 228 11.56 9.19 18.92
CA GLU A 228 10.42 8.38 19.35
C GLU A 228 10.83 7.52 20.56
N LYS A 229 10.38 7.90 21.77
CA LYS A 229 10.57 7.06 22.96
C LYS A 229 9.53 5.93 22.94
N ASP A 230 9.97 4.70 23.19
CA ASP A 230 9.09 3.55 23.35
C ASP A 230 8.10 3.82 24.50
N PRO A 231 6.78 3.83 24.25
CA PRO A 231 5.79 4.01 25.31
C PRO A 231 5.92 2.99 26.45
N ARG A 232 6.59 1.85 26.21
CA ARG A 232 6.83 0.80 27.21
C ARG A 232 8.07 1.00 28.07
N SER A 233 8.98 1.92 27.75
CA SER A 233 10.21 2.12 28.54
C SER A 233 10.03 3.09 29.72
N GLY A 234 8.79 3.44 30.08
CA GLY A 234 8.45 4.40 31.13
C GLY A 234 8.10 3.80 32.49
N GLY A 235 8.46 2.54 32.75
CA GLY A 235 8.17 1.85 34.01
C GLY A 235 9.30 0.94 34.44
N ASP A 236 10.40 1.53 34.89
CA ASP A 236 11.20 1.04 36.01
C ASP A 236 12.35 2.02 36.23
N GLY A 237 12.17 2.86 37.24
CA GLY A 237 13.09 3.89 37.68
C GLY A 237 12.71 4.32 39.09
N SER A 238 12.62 3.34 40.00
CA SER A 238 12.78 3.53 41.45
C SER A 238 14.21 3.17 41.81
#